data_AF-E3JZR3-F1
#
_entry.id   AF-E3JZR3-F1
#
_cell.length_a   1.000
_cell.length_b   1.000
_cell.length_c   1.000
_cell.angle_alpha   90.00
_cell.angle_beta   90.00
_cell.angle_gamma   90.00
#
_symmetry.space_group_name_H-M   'P 1'
#
loop_
_entity.id
_entity.type
_entity.pdbx_description
1 polymer ?
#
loop_
_entity_poly.entity_id
_entity_poly.type
_entity_poly.pdbx_seq_one_letter_code
_entity_poly.pdbx_strand_id
1 'polypeptide(L)'
;MSIAERVPIIMANRTPLISWTADAVNDGPTSNTILIQWLATSNNYVRWRSGESKRAMCQEIIADMRLHGIHHRNYHSIMLRMTLLEGSYKQAYQWETTTGGFITAIGVDGHTTVSVREHLLRICRYWDKLDPIMRPII
;
A
#
# COMPACT_ATOMS: atom_id res chain seq x y z
N MET A 1 25.60 9.46 -49.79
CA MET A 1 26.27 9.69 -48.51
C MET A 1 25.36 10.60 -47.70
N SER A 2 24.53 10.01 -46.82
CA SER A 2 23.46 10.71 -46.08
C SER A 2 23.90 10.92 -44.64
N ILE A 3 23.89 12.18 -44.19
CA ILE A 3 24.12 12.54 -42.79
C ILE A 3 22.73 12.68 -42.16
N ALA A 4 22.31 11.67 -41.41
CA ALA A 4 21.15 11.79 -40.53
C ALA A 4 21.62 12.42 -39.21
N GLU A 5 21.16 13.63 -38.94
CA GLU A 5 21.32 14.32 -37.66
C GLU A 5 20.75 13.45 -36.52
N ARG A 6 21.58 13.15 -35.53
CA ARG A 6 21.13 12.54 -34.28
C ARG A 6 20.64 13.65 -33.35
N VAL A 7 19.32 13.74 -33.18
CA VAL A 7 18.73 14.51 -32.07
C VAL A 7 19.05 13.79 -30.76
N PRO A 8 19.63 14.46 -29.74
CA PRO A 8 19.88 13.83 -28.46
C PRO A 8 18.55 13.61 -27.74
N ILE A 9 18.27 12.35 -27.38
CA ILE A 9 17.19 12.02 -26.45
C ILE A 9 17.59 12.61 -25.10
N ILE A 10 16.99 13.75 -24.74
CA ILE A 10 17.03 14.25 -23.38
C ILE A 10 16.27 13.22 -22.54
N MET A 11 16.98 12.30 -21.91
CA MET A 11 16.43 11.49 -20.83
C MET A 11 16.00 12.45 -19.74
N ALA A 12 14.70 12.76 -19.68
CA ALA A 12 14.10 13.47 -18.57
C ALA A 12 14.60 12.79 -17.29
N ASN A 13 15.21 13.56 -16.41
CA ASN A 13 15.73 13.11 -15.12
C ASN A 13 14.54 12.63 -14.27
N ARG A 14 14.07 11.40 -14.49
CA ARG A 14 12.99 10.81 -13.72
C ARG A 14 13.56 10.55 -12.34
N THR A 15 13.10 11.33 -11.36
CA THR A 15 13.41 11.09 -9.95
C THR A 15 13.24 9.60 -9.67
N PRO A 16 14.24 8.91 -9.09
CA PRO A 16 14.13 7.49 -8.80
C PRO A 16 12.83 7.22 -8.04
N LEU A 17 12.11 6.17 -8.41
CA LEU A 17 10.92 5.75 -7.67
C LEU A 17 11.35 5.30 -6.27
N ILE A 18 11.23 6.19 -5.28
CA ILE A 18 11.62 5.88 -3.90
C ILE A 18 10.64 4.85 -3.32
N SER A 19 11.18 3.69 -2.94
CA SER A 19 10.42 2.56 -2.40
C SER A 19 9.66 2.94 -1.12
N TRP A 20 8.41 2.50 -0.99
CA TRP A 20 7.60 2.70 0.22
C TRP A 20 7.91 1.69 1.35
N THR A 21 8.72 0.67 1.04
CA THR A 21 9.09 -0.41 1.98
C THR A 21 10.56 -0.38 2.36
N ALA A 22 11.34 0.55 1.81
CA ALA A 22 12.78 0.63 1.98
C ALA A 22 13.25 2.09 1.96
N ASP A 23 12.45 2.99 2.54
CA ASP A 23 12.75 4.42 2.70
C ASP A 23 12.77 4.86 4.16
N ALA A 24 13.01 3.92 5.08
CA ALA A 24 13.27 4.22 6.47
C ALA A 24 14.52 5.11 6.60
N VAL A 25 14.49 6.03 7.56
CA VAL A 25 15.61 6.91 7.92
C VAL A 25 15.97 6.66 9.37
N ASN A 26 17.26 6.50 9.68
CA ASN A 26 17.79 6.28 11.04
C ASN A 26 17.04 5.17 11.83
N ASP A 27 16.89 3.99 11.22
CA ASP A 27 16.16 2.84 11.78
C ASP A 27 14.67 3.11 12.13
N GLY A 28 14.13 4.23 11.63
CA GLY A 28 12.72 4.59 11.77
C GLY A 28 11.77 3.75 10.91
N PRO A 29 10.45 4.00 11.02
CA PRO A 29 9.46 3.31 10.20
C PRO A 29 9.57 3.72 8.73
N THR A 30 9.27 2.79 7.82
CA THR A 30 9.11 3.08 6.39
C THR A 30 7.82 3.86 6.13
N SER A 31 7.70 4.51 4.97
CA SER A 31 6.47 5.24 4.61
C SER A 31 5.22 4.34 4.69
N ASN A 32 5.30 3.08 4.26
CA ASN A 32 4.16 2.14 4.41
C ASN A 32 3.81 1.85 5.87
N THR A 33 4.83 1.71 6.72
CA THR A 33 4.61 1.43 8.14
C THR A 33 3.87 2.58 8.79
N ILE A 34 4.29 3.83 8.49
CA ILE A 34 3.61 5.05 8.95
C ILE A 34 2.16 5.08 8.46
N LEU A 35 1.89 4.80 7.18
CA LEU A 35 0.50 4.77 6.66
C LEU A 35 -0.38 3.76 7.41
N ILE A 36 0.13 2.55 7.65
CA ILE A 36 -0.61 1.49 8.33
C ILE A 36 -0.84 1.85 9.82
N GLN A 37 0.15 2.43 10.48
CA GLN A 37 0.03 2.92 11.87
C GLN A 37 -0.96 4.08 11.98
N TRP A 38 -0.92 5.02 11.05
CA TRP A 38 -1.87 6.13 11.00
C TRP A 38 -3.29 5.61 10.84
N LEU A 39 -3.51 4.63 9.95
CA LEU A 39 -4.80 3.96 9.76
C LEU A 39 -5.30 3.24 11.01
N ALA A 40 -4.39 2.61 11.77
CA ALA A 40 -4.70 1.88 13.00
C ALA A 40 -4.97 2.79 14.21
N THR A 41 -4.61 4.07 14.13
CA THR A 41 -4.74 5.00 15.25
C THR A 41 -6.18 5.51 15.38
N SER A 42 -6.79 5.27 16.54
CA SER A 42 -8.12 5.80 16.89
C SER A 42 -9.18 5.50 15.81
N ASN A 43 -9.90 6.52 15.32
CA ASN A 43 -10.91 6.39 14.27
C ASN A 43 -10.38 6.78 12.88
N ASN A 44 -9.05 6.84 12.67
CA ASN A 44 -8.48 7.38 11.43
C ASN A 44 -8.89 6.61 10.18
N TYR A 45 -9.05 5.29 10.23
CA TYR A 45 -9.60 4.57 9.09
C TYR A 45 -11.05 4.98 8.79
N VAL A 46 -11.88 5.18 9.81
CA VAL A 46 -13.26 5.68 9.64
C VAL A 46 -13.24 7.08 9.04
N ARG A 47 -12.41 7.99 9.55
CA ARG A 47 -12.18 9.33 8.99
C ARG A 47 -11.74 9.25 7.53
N TRP A 48 -10.78 8.37 7.23
CA TRP A 48 -10.29 8.13 5.88
C TRP A 48 -11.40 7.63 4.95
N ARG A 49 -12.24 6.70 5.39
CA ARG A 49 -13.35 6.19 4.58
C ARG A 49 -14.48 7.21 4.45
N SER A 50 -14.62 8.10 5.42
CA SER A 50 -15.62 9.17 5.42
C SER A 50 -15.26 10.28 4.41
N GLY A 51 -16.24 11.13 4.10
CA GLY A 51 -16.06 12.30 3.23
C GLY A 51 -15.23 13.44 3.86
N GLU A 52 -14.56 13.21 4.99
CA GLU A 52 -13.61 14.16 5.56
C GLU A 52 -12.52 14.54 4.54
N SER A 53 -11.98 15.75 4.68
CA SER A 53 -11.01 16.29 3.73
C SER A 53 -9.77 15.40 3.65
N LYS A 54 -9.65 14.64 2.56
CA LYS A 54 -8.46 13.85 2.20
C LYS A 54 -7.18 14.68 2.25
N ARG A 55 -7.28 15.96 1.90
CA ARG A 55 -6.16 16.90 1.97
C ARG A 55 -5.68 17.12 3.39
N ALA A 56 -6.58 17.30 4.36
CA ALA A 56 -6.21 17.49 5.76
C ALA A 56 -5.55 16.22 6.34
N MET A 57 -6.16 15.04 6.13
CA MET A 57 -5.59 13.77 6.58
C MET A 57 -4.21 13.49 5.95
N CYS A 58 -4.02 13.80 4.67
CA CYS A 58 -2.71 13.68 4.05
C CYS A 58 -1.67 14.65 4.65
N GLN A 59 -2.06 15.83 5.14
CA GLN A 59 -1.13 16.73 5.83
C GLN A 59 -0.73 16.18 7.20
N GLU A 60 -1.65 15.54 7.94
CA GLU A 60 -1.32 14.81 9.18
C GLU A 60 -0.26 13.73 8.91
N ILE A 61 -0.49 12.91 7.87
CA ILE A 61 0.46 11.85 7.45
C ILE A 61 1.81 12.44 7.01
N ILE A 62 1.83 13.54 6.25
CA ILE A 62 3.07 14.20 5.82
C ILE A 62 3.84 14.73 7.04
N ALA A 63 3.14 15.31 8.02
CA ALA A 63 3.76 15.78 9.25
C ALA A 63 4.43 14.62 10.00
N ASP A 64 3.75 13.49 10.13
CA ASP A 64 4.28 12.28 10.77
C ASP A 64 5.50 11.69 10.03
N MET A 65 5.42 11.59 8.70
CA MET A 65 6.56 11.20 7.86
C MET A 65 7.78 12.12 8.07
N ARG A 66 7.56 13.43 8.18
CA ARG A 66 8.64 14.40 8.42
C ARG A 66 9.24 14.28 9.82
N LEU A 67 8.45 13.95 10.84
CA LEU A 67 8.97 13.64 12.18
C LEU A 67 9.93 12.45 12.15
N HIS A 68 9.69 11.49 11.25
CA HIS A 68 10.56 10.34 11.00
C HIS A 68 11.63 10.57 9.90
N GLY A 69 11.88 11.81 9.49
CA GLY A 69 12.93 12.15 8.51
C GLY A 69 12.60 11.85 7.05
N ILE A 70 11.36 11.48 6.74
CA ILE A 70 10.88 11.19 5.39
C ILE A 70 10.29 12.47 4.78
N HIS A 71 11.02 13.10 3.85
CA HIS A 71 10.64 14.40 3.26
C HIS A 71 10.16 14.33 1.80
N HIS A 72 10.35 13.20 1.11
CA HIS A 72 10.05 13.07 -0.32
C HIS A 72 8.60 12.73 -0.66
N ARG A 73 7.75 12.45 0.35
CA ARG A 73 6.33 12.10 0.13
C ARG A 73 5.46 13.34 0.01
N ASN A 74 4.47 13.25 -0.88
CA ASN A 74 3.51 14.32 -1.14
C ASN A 74 2.07 13.78 -1.19
N TYR A 75 1.10 14.71 -1.20
CA TYR A 75 -0.33 14.43 -1.23
C TYR A 75 -0.73 13.36 -2.26
N HIS A 76 -0.33 13.54 -3.53
CA HIS A 76 -0.70 12.63 -4.61
C HIS A 76 -0.12 11.23 -4.40
N SER A 77 1.13 11.15 -3.95
CA SER A 77 1.79 9.87 -3.68
C SER A 77 1.12 9.12 -2.53
N ILE A 78 0.67 9.83 -1.48
CA ILE A 78 -0.05 9.25 -0.34
C ILE A 78 -1.44 8.76 -0.78
N MET A 79 -2.20 9.58 -1.49
CA MET A 79 -3.52 9.20 -2.01
C MET A 79 -3.45 7.93 -2.87
N LEU A 80 -2.50 7.88 -3.81
CA LEU A 80 -2.27 6.69 -4.63
C LEU A 80 -1.91 5.49 -3.77
N ARG A 81 -0.99 5.67 -2.81
CA ARG A 81 -0.52 4.55 -1.99
C ARG A 81 -1.62 3.98 -1.09
N MET A 82 -2.42 4.84 -0.48
CA MET A 82 -3.57 4.44 0.33
C MET A 82 -4.60 3.69 -0.50
N THR A 83 -4.90 4.17 -1.71
CA THR A 83 -5.79 3.49 -2.67
C THR A 83 -5.28 2.08 -2.99
N LEU A 84 -3.96 1.91 -3.19
CA LEU A 84 -3.36 0.60 -3.45
C LEU A 84 -3.40 -0.32 -2.22
N LEU A 85 -3.19 0.21 -1.01
CA LEU A 85 -3.33 -0.57 0.23
C LEU A 85 -4.76 -1.06 0.40
N GLU A 86 -5.75 -0.16 0.32
CA GLU A 86 -7.18 -0.50 0.40
C GLU A 86 -7.59 -1.50 -0.70
N GLY A 87 -7.11 -1.30 -1.93
CA GLY A 87 -7.38 -2.20 -3.06
C GLY A 87 -6.82 -3.60 -2.85
N SER A 88 -5.57 -3.71 -2.41
CA SER A 88 -4.94 -5.01 -2.12
C SER A 88 -5.67 -5.75 -1.00
N TYR A 89 -6.06 -5.04 0.07
CA TYR A 89 -6.84 -5.62 1.16
C TYR A 89 -8.20 -6.10 0.67
N LYS A 90 -8.94 -5.26 -0.08
CA LYS A 90 -10.25 -5.63 -0.62
C LYS A 90 -10.17 -6.88 -1.48
N GLN A 91 -9.16 -6.99 -2.34
CA GLN A 91 -8.96 -8.18 -3.17
C GLN A 91 -8.68 -9.43 -2.32
N ALA A 92 -7.82 -9.31 -1.30
CA ALA A 92 -7.52 -10.41 -0.39
C ALA A 92 -8.76 -10.83 0.42
N TYR A 93 -9.55 -9.87 0.92
CA TYR A 93 -10.78 -10.12 1.66
C TYR A 93 -11.84 -10.82 0.80
N GLN A 94 -12.06 -10.34 -0.44
CA GLN A 94 -12.96 -11.00 -1.38
C GLN A 94 -12.54 -12.44 -1.65
N TRP A 95 -11.24 -12.69 -1.81
CA TRP A 95 -10.73 -14.04 -1.97
C TRP A 95 -10.88 -14.89 -0.70
N GLU A 96 -10.58 -14.35 0.48
CA GLU A 96 -10.78 -15.03 1.78
C GLU A 96 -12.22 -15.54 1.89
N THR A 97 -13.21 -14.72 1.53
CA THR A 97 -14.63 -15.11 1.62
C THR A 97 -15.02 -16.28 0.71
N THR A 98 -14.30 -16.53 -0.39
CA THR A 98 -14.56 -17.71 -1.24
C THR A 98 -14.04 -19.01 -0.61
N THR A 99 -13.11 -18.91 0.34
CA THR A 99 -12.51 -20.05 1.03
C THR A 99 -13.35 -20.56 2.20
N GLY A 100 -14.42 -19.89 2.59
CA GLY A 100 -15.30 -20.36 3.68
C GLY A 100 -14.61 -20.56 5.04
N GLY A 101 -13.46 -19.92 5.27
CA GLY A 101 -12.70 -20.04 6.52
C GLY A 101 -11.77 -21.27 6.60
N PHE A 102 -11.57 -22.00 5.50
CA PHE A 102 -10.60 -23.09 5.47
C PHE A 102 -9.15 -22.57 5.57
N ILE A 103 -8.27 -23.33 6.22
CA ILE A 103 -6.84 -23.00 6.34
C ILE A 103 -6.10 -23.29 5.02
N THR A 104 -6.68 -24.18 4.20
CA THR A 104 -6.14 -24.62 2.92
C THR A 104 -7.22 -24.62 1.84
N ALA A 105 -6.82 -24.35 0.59
CA ALA A 105 -7.70 -24.43 -0.58
C ALA A 105 -7.09 -25.34 -1.67
N ILE A 106 -7.92 -25.88 -2.55
CA ILE A 106 -7.45 -26.62 -3.74
C ILE A 106 -6.90 -25.61 -4.74
N GLY A 107 -5.69 -25.85 -5.24
CA GLY A 107 -5.03 -25.03 -6.24
C GLY A 107 -5.75 -25.06 -7.59
N VAL A 108 -5.39 -24.12 -8.46
CA VAL A 108 -6.00 -23.99 -9.80
C VAL A 108 -5.80 -25.23 -10.68
N ASP A 109 -4.79 -26.04 -10.38
CA ASP A 109 -4.51 -27.31 -11.06
C ASP A 109 -5.38 -28.48 -10.56
N GLY A 110 -6.19 -28.28 -9.52
CA GLY A 110 -7.05 -29.31 -8.94
C GLY A 110 -6.31 -30.37 -8.10
N HIS A 111 -4.98 -30.29 -8.00
CA HIS A 111 -4.14 -31.33 -7.41
C HIS A 111 -3.29 -30.82 -6.25
N THR A 112 -2.96 -29.53 -6.25
CA THR A 112 -2.19 -28.91 -5.17
C THR A 112 -3.09 -28.41 -4.06
N THR A 113 -2.58 -28.45 -2.83
CA THR A 113 -3.18 -27.76 -1.69
C THR A 113 -2.37 -26.50 -1.42
N VAL A 114 -3.03 -25.35 -1.37
CA VAL A 114 -2.39 -24.06 -1.07
C VAL A 114 -2.79 -23.56 0.30
N SER A 115 -1.85 -22.97 1.04
CA SER A 115 -2.15 -22.26 2.28
C SER A 115 -2.97 -21.00 1.97
N VAL A 116 -4.14 -20.88 2.59
CA VAL A 116 -4.99 -19.69 2.45
C VAL A 116 -4.24 -18.46 2.93
N ARG A 117 -3.54 -18.56 4.06
CA ARG A 117 -2.72 -17.47 4.59
C ARG A 117 -1.60 -17.03 3.65
N GLU A 118 -0.85 -17.98 3.06
CA GLU A 118 0.21 -17.61 2.12
C GLU A 118 -0.34 -16.90 0.88
N HIS A 119 -1.49 -17.35 0.37
CA HIS A 119 -2.13 -16.71 -0.77
C HIS A 119 -2.63 -15.30 -0.42
N LEU A 120 -3.24 -15.11 0.77
CA LEU A 120 -3.62 -13.79 1.28
C LEU A 120 -2.43 -12.84 1.34
N LEU A 121 -1.29 -13.30 1.85
CA LEU A 121 -0.06 -12.49 1.94
C LEU A 121 0.55 -12.16 0.56
N ARG A 122 0.29 -12.98 -0.47
CA ARG A 122 0.69 -12.67 -1.85
C ARG A 122 -0.17 -11.56 -2.46
N ILE A 123 -1.48 -11.58 -2.20
CA ILE A 123 -2.41 -10.53 -2.66
C ILE A 123 -2.19 -9.23 -1.86
N CYS A 124 -2.22 -9.34 -0.54
CA CYS A 124 -2.06 -8.25 0.39
C CYS A 124 -0.94 -8.57 1.39
N ARG A 125 0.27 -8.08 1.10
CA ARG A 125 1.45 -8.23 1.98
C ARG A 125 1.17 -7.85 3.43
N TYR A 126 0.29 -6.88 3.65
CA TYR A 126 -0.04 -6.34 4.97
C TYR A 126 -1.35 -6.90 5.53
N TRP A 127 -1.83 -8.04 5.02
CA TRP A 127 -3.08 -8.68 5.45
C TRP A 127 -3.25 -8.67 6.98
N ASP A 128 -2.30 -9.25 7.71
CA ASP A 128 -2.37 -9.38 9.18
C ASP A 128 -2.42 -8.01 9.91
N LYS A 129 -1.94 -6.94 9.27
CA LYS A 129 -1.96 -5.58 9.85
C LYS A 129 -3.20 -4.80 9.43
N LEU A 130 -3.74 -5.06 8.25
CA LEU A 130 -4.87 -4.33 7.69
C LEU A 130 -6.21 -4.97 8.05
N ASP A 131 -6.27 -6.28 8.25
CA ASP A 131 -7.53 -6.97 8.58
C ASP A 131 -8.19 -6.45 9.87
N PRO A 132 -7.46 -6.26 10.99
CA PRO A 132 -8.05 -5.68 12.20
C PRO A 132 -8.56 -4.23 12.03
N ILE A 133 -8.14 -3.53 10.97
CA ILE A 133 -8.48 -2.13 10.70
C ILE A 133 -9.65 -2.04 9.71
N MET A 134 -9.60 -2.85 8.65
CA MET A 134 -10.42 -2.67 7.44
C MET A 134 -11.55 -3.69 7.31
N ARG A 135 -11.55 -4.75 8.13
CA ARG A 135 -12.60 -5.77 8.09
C ARG A 135 -13.96 -5.12 8.32
N PRO A 136 -14.96 -5.36 7.43
CA PRO A 136 -16.30 -4.85 7.65
C PRO A 136 -16.86 -5.34 8.98
N ILE A 137 -17.39 -4.42 9.78
CA ILE A 137 -18.17 -4.76 10.98
C ILE A 137 -19.51 -5.30 10.47
N ILE A 138 -19.81 -6.55 10.81
CA ILE A 138 -21.08 -7.24 10.47
C ILE A 138 -22.10 -6.98 11.56
#